data_AF-J9GFY6-F1
#
_entry.id   AF-J9GFY6-F1
#
_cell.length_a   1.000
_cell.length_b   1.000
_cell.length_c   1.000
_cell.angle_alpha   90.00
_cell.angle_beta   90.00
_cell.angle_gamma   90.00
#
_symmetry.space_group_name_H-M   'P 1'
#
loop_
_entity.id
_entity.type
_entity.pdbx_description
1 polymer ?
#
loop_
_entity_poly.entity_id
_entity_poly.type
_entity_poly.pdbx_seq_one_letter_code
_entity_poly.pdbx_strand_id
1 'polypeptide(L)' 'MITTEEKMKILLCEDDENLGMLLREYLQAKGYDTELCPDGEAG' A
#
# COMPACT_ATOMS: atom_id res chain seq x y z
N MET A 1 10.14 -19.82 -16.84
CA MET A 1 10.93 -18.74 -16.24
C MET A 1 9.97 -17.87 -15.47
N ILE A 2 10.01 -17.92 -14.13
CA ILE A 2 9.27 -16.98 -13.29
C ILE A 2 10.34 -16.15 -12.61
N THR A 3 10.60 -14.96 -13.12
CA THR A 3 11.33 -13.93 -12.39
C THR A 3 10.32 -13.30 -11.44
N THR A 4 10.16 -13.87 -10.25
CA THR A 4 9.49 -13.18 -9.14
C THR A 4 10.39 -12.04 -8.71
N GLU A 5 10.32 -10.91 -9.43
CA GLU A 5 10.73 -9.63 -8.88
C GLU A 5 9.86 -9.43 -7.64
N GLU A 6 10.46 -9.54 -6.45
CA GLU A 6 9.74 -9.30 -5.21
C GLU A 6 9.23 -7.86 -5.23
N LYS A 7 7.92 -7.69 -5.45
CA LYS A 7 7.29 -6.39 -5.35
C LYS A 7 7.42 -5.93 -3.90
N MET A 8 8.07 -4.77 -3.72
CA MET A 8 8.20 -4.18 -2.40
C MET A 8 6.82 -3.93 -1.81
N LYS A 9 6.58 -4.55 -0.66
CA LYS A 9 5.34 -4.43 0.12
C LYS A 9 5.42 -3.22 1.04
N ILE A 10 4.38 -2.40 1.02
CA ILE A 10 4.30 -1.16 1.81
C ILE A 10 3.01 -1.19 2.63
N LEU A 11 3.15 -1.10 3.96
CA LEU A 11 2.04 -0.89 4.88
C LEU A 11 1.81 0.62 5.04
N LEU A 12 0.60 1.07 4.78
CA LEU A 12 0.17 2.46 4.95
C LEU A 12 -0.69 2.53 6.20
N CYS A 13 -0.18 3.15 7.27
CA CYS A 13 -0.99 3.48 8.43
C CYS A 13 -1.41 4.95 8.29
N GLU A 14 -2.64 5.19 7.84
CA GLU A 14 -3.20 6.55 7.77
C GLU A 14 -4.60 6.62 8.35
N ASP A 15 -4.87 7.67 9.11
CA ASP A 15 -6.15 7.91 9.80
C ASP A 15 -7.19 8.60 8.92
N ASP A 16 -6.76 9.36 7.91
CA ASP A 16 -7.64 9.94 6.88
C ASP A 16 -7.78 8.99 5.68
N GLU A 17 -8.97 8.39 5.55
CA GLU A 17 -9.29 7.44 4.47
C GLU A 17 -9.12 8.03 3.07
N ASN A 18 -9.45 9.31 2.86
CA ASN A 18 -9.35 9.93 1.53
C ASN A 18 -7.88 10.08 1.11
N LEU A 19 -7.04 10.51 2.06
CA LEU A 19 -5.61 10.64 1.84
C LEU A 19 -4.95 9.26 1.65
N GLY A 20 -5.32 8.30 2.51
CA GLY A 20 -4.83 6.92 2.45
C GLY A 20 -5.16 6.23 1.13
N MET A 21 -6.39 6.38 0.63
CA MET A 21 -6.80 5.86 -0.68
C MET A 21 -5.99 6.47 -1.83
N LEU A 22 -5.83 7.80 -1.85
CA LEU A 22 -5.07 8.49 -2.91
C LEU A 22 -3.61 8.02 -2.96
N LEU A 23 -2.96 7.90 -1.79
CA LEU A 23 -1.57 7.46 -1.69
C LEU A 23 -1.41 5.99 -2.11
N ARG A 24 -2.34 5.12 -1.70
CA ARG A 24 -2.39 3.72 -2.09
C ARG A 24 -2.46 3.57 -3.62
N GLU A 25 -3.40 4.26 -4.27
CA GLU A 25 -3.55 4.22 -5.72
C GLU A 25 -2.29 4.70 -6.45
N TYR A 26 -1.67 5.79 -5.96
CA TYR A 26 -0.42 6.30 -6.51
C TYR A 26 0.71 5.27 -6.45
N LEU A 27 0.90 4.60 -5.31
CA LEU A 27 1.95 3.60 -5.12
C LEU A 27 1.69 2.33 -5.93
N GLN A 28 0.44 1.88 -6.02
CA GLN A 28 0.05 0.76 -6.88
C GLN A 28 0.31 1.06 -8.36
N ALA A 29 0.04 2.29 -8.82
CA ALA A 29 0.37 2.73 -10.17
C ALA A 29 1.89 2.77 -10.44
N LYS A 30 2.72 2.92 -9.40
CA LYS A 30 4.18 2.80 -9.47
C LYS A 30 4.70 1.36 -9.40
N GLY A 31 3.81 0.38 -9.22
CA GLY A 31 4.14 -1.04 -9.19
C GLY A 31 4.42 -1.62 -7.80
N TYR A 32 4.17 -0.86 -6.74
CA TYR A 32 4.28 -1.35 -5.36
C TYR A 32 3.06 -2.18 -4.96
N ASP A 33 3.26 -3.14 -4.06
CA ASP A 33 2.18 -3.84 -3.37
C ASP A 33 1.90 -3.09 -2.07
N THR A 34 0.65 -2.70 -1.83
CA THR A 34 0.31 -1.79 -0.73
C THR A 34 -0.93 -2.24 0.04
N GLU A 35 -0.85 -2.16 1.36
CA GLU A 35 -1.94 -2.41 2.29
C GLU A 35 -2.24 -1.13 3.07
N LEU A 36 -3.51 -0.74 3.16
CA LEU A 36 -3.94 0.44 3.92
C LEU A 36 -4.62 -0.02 5.21
N CYS A 37 -4.01 0.35 6.33
CA CYS A 37 -4.50 0.14 7.68
C CYS A 37 -5.05 1.47 8.19
N PRO A 38 -6.38 1.60 8.36
CA PRO A 38 -7.02 2.84 8.79
C PRO A 38 -6.77 3.17 10.28
N ASP A 39 -6.27 2.19 11.04
CA ASP A 39 -6.01 2.31 12.46
C ASP A 39 -4.86 1.38 12.88
N GLY A 40 -4.42 1.55 14.13
CA GLY A 40 -3.36 0.74 14.72
C GLY A 40 -3.80 -0.66 15.18
N GLU A 41 -5.08 -1.03 15.07
CA GLU A 41 -5.53 -2.41 15.30
C GLU A 41 -5.46 -3.25 14.02
N ALA A 42 -5.58 -2.59 12.86
CA ALA A 42 -5.51 -3.19 11.53
C ALA A 42 -4.08 -3.40 10.99
N GLY A 43 -3.05 -2.84 11.64
CA GLY A 43 -1.65 -2.81 11.16
C GLY A 43 -0.64 -3.57 12.01
#